data_AF-A0A921U8X2-F1
#
_entry.id   AF-A0A921U8X2-F1
#
_cell.length_a   1.000
_cell.length_b   1.000
_cell.length_c   1.000
_cell.angle_alpha   90.00
_cell.angle_beta   90.00
_cell.angle_gamma   90.00
#
_symmetry.space_group_name_H-M   'P 1'
#
loop_
_entity.id
_entity.type
_entity.pdbx_description
1 polymer ?
#
loop_
_entity_poly.entity_id
_entity_poly.type
_entity_poly.pdbx_seq_one_letter_code
_entity_poly.pdbx_strand_id
1 'polypeptide(L)'
;MAGAAASPVGGHVVERFRSRLREEAGGGEPGAAAVVRVYAEALRELTFNCKPVITELTIIAGQHAALAARGIADAVCARVAEVVLLLFALLPGALLLFL
;
A
#
# COMPACT_ATOMS: atom_id res chain seq x y z
N MET A 1 3.50 36.37 18.03
CA MET A 1 3.18 35.10 18.69
C MET A 1 3.22 34.02 17.62
N ALA A 2 4.31 33.26 17.55
CA ALA A 2 4.49 32.20 16.56
C ALA A 2 3.72 30.94 16.99
N GLY A 3 2.74 30.53 16.19
CA GLY A 3 1.97 29.30 16.38
C GLY A 3 2.43 28.24 15.39
N ALA A 4 3.23 27.31 15.89
CA ALA A 4 3.68 26.04 15.34
C ALA A 4 3.13 25.60 13.96
N ALA A 5 4.03 25.50 12.98
CA ALA A 5 3.84 24.68 11.79
C ALA A 5 3.82 23.19 12.20
N ALA A 6 2.65 22.57 12.17
CA ALA A 6 2.56 21.12 12.15
C ALA A 6 3.04 20.63 10.77
N SER A 7 4.08 19.78 10.75
CA SER A 7 4.56 19.15 9.51
C SER A 7 3.46 18.26 8.90
N PRO A 8 3.12 18.36 7.61
CA PRO A 8 1.94 17.69 7.01
C PRO A 8 2.15 16.19 6.70
N VAL A 9 3.05 15.49 7.38
CA VAL A 9 3.48 14.11 7.04
C VAL A 9 2.55 13.04 7.66
N GLY A 10 1.25 13.25 7.57
CA GLY A 10 0.24 12.26 8.01
C GLY A 10 -1.10 12.57 7.37
N GLY A 11 -1.51 11.75 6.41
CA GLY A 11 -2.75 11.94 5.64
C GLY A 11 -2.57 11.97 4.12
N HIS A 12 -1.35 11.83 3.59
CA HIS A 12 -1.13 11.88 2.14
C HIS A 12 -1.57 10.59 1.44
N VAL A 13 -1.40 9.43 2.07
CA VAL A 13 -1.69 8.14 1.41
C VAL A 13 -3.18 7.86 1.41
N VAL A 14 -3.87 8.08 2.53
CA VAL A 14 -5.33 7.89 2.64
C VAL A 14 -6.08 8.82 1.69
N GLU A 15 -5.73 10.10 1.66
CA GLU A 15 -6.40 11.07 0.77
C GLU A 15 -6.14 10.76 -0.71
N ARG A 16 -4.89 10.41 -1.07
CA ARG A 16 -4.59 9.98 -2.45
C ARG A 16 -5.36 8.71 -2.84
N PHE A 17 -5.45 7.73 -1.94
CA PHE A 17 -6.22 6.52 -2.16
C PHE A 17 -7.70 6.86 -2.43
N ARG A 18 -8.30 7.72 -1.61
CA ARG A 18 -9.70 8.16 -1.78
C ARG A 18 -9.93 8.89 -3.10
N SER A 19 -9.00 9.75 -3.52
CA SER A 19 -9.06 10.45 -4.80
C SER A 19 -9.06 9.47 -5.97
N ARG A 20 -8.08 8.56 -6.01
CA ARG A 20 -7.96 7.57 -7.09
C ARG A 20 -9.13 6.60 -7.12
N LEU A 21 -9.62 6.16 -5.97
CA LEU A 21 -10.77 5.25 -5.91
C LEU A 21 -12.04 5.91 -6.46
N ARG A 22 -12.24 7.20 -6.19
CA ARG A 22 -13.35 7.99 -6.74
C ARG A 22 -13.23 8.16 -8.26
N GLU A 23 -12.02 8.43 -8.75
CA GLU A 23 -11.72 8.52 -10.18
C GLU A 23 -12.01 7.19 -10.88
N GLU A 24 -11.58 6.06 -10.32
CA GLU A 24 -11.84 4.74 -10.87
C GLU A 24 -13.33 4.35 -10.86
N ALA A 25 -14.07 4.78 -9.85
CA ALA A 25 -15.48 4.46 -9.74
C ALA A 25 -16.36 5.22 -10.74
N GLY A 26 -15.83 6.30 -11.36
CA GLY A 26 -16.55 7.06 -12.40
C GLY A 26 -17.90 7.62 -11.93
N GLY A 27 -18.07 7.88 -10.63
CA GLY A 27 -19.32 8.36 -10.02
C GLY A 27 -20.24 7.26 -9.45
N GLY A 28 -19.86 5.98 -9.57
CA GLY A 28 -20.52 4.87 -8.87
C GLY A 28 -19.87 4.50 -7.54
N GLU A 29 -20.37 3.43 -6.91
CA GLU A 29 -19.71 2.81 -5.75
C GLU A 29 -18.53 1.95 -6.23
N PRO A 30 -17.32 2.13 -5.67
CA PRO A 30 -16.15 1.34 -6.07
C PRO A 30 -16.31 -0.13 -5.68
N GLY A 31 -16.14 -1.02 -6.66
CA GLY A 31 -16.11 -2.46 -6.41
C GLY A 31 -14.80 -2.91 -5.74
N ALA A 32 -14.80 -4.14 -5.21
CA ALA A 32 -13.63 -4.73 -4.55
C ALA A 32 -12.35 -4.71 -5.41
N ALA A 33 -12.48 -4.96 -6.73
CA ALA A 33 -11.33 -4.94 -7.65
C ALA A 33 -10.67 -3.55 -7.74
N ALA A 34 -11.47 -2.47 -7.74
CA ALA A 34 -10.97 -1.11 -7.75
C ALA A 34 -10.21 -0.79 -6.45
N VAL A 35 -10.80 -1.17 -5.30
CA VAL A 35 -10.14 -1.04 -4.00
C VAL A 35 -8.78 -1.73 -3.98
N VAL A 36 -8.71 -2.98 -4.45
CA VAL A 36 -7.45 -3.75 -4.45
C VAL A 36 -6.41 -3.13 -5.36
N ARG A 37 -6.80 -2.65 -6.55
CA ARG A 37 -5.90 -1.99 -7.50
C ARG A 37 -5.31 -0.71 -6.91
N VAL A 38 -6.16 0.19 -6.40
CA VAL A 38 -5.69 1.45 -5.79
C VAL A 38 -4.87 1.19 -4.52
N TYR A 39 -5.22 0.17 -3.73
CA TYR A 39 -4.44 -0.23 -2.56
C TYR A 39 -3.05 -0.76 -2.95
N ALA A 40 -2.96 -1.55 -4.02
CA ALA A 40 -1.69 -2.04 -4.54
C ALA A 40 -0.79 -0.89 -5.02
N GLU A 41 -1.35 0.19 -5.56
CA GLU A 41 -0.59 1.41 -5.86
C GLU A 41 -0.10 2.13 -4.62
N ALA A 42 -0.95 2.29 -3.60
CA ALA A 42 -0.57 2.88 -2.32
C ALA A 42 0.55 2.08 -1.62
N LEU A 43 0.50 0.74 -1.71
CA LEU A 43 1.56 -0.14 -1.20
C LEU A 43 2.93 0.15 -1.82
N ARG A 44 2.99 0.65 -3.06
CA ARG A 44 4.27 0.97 -3.72
C ARG A 44 4.98 2.18 -3.08
N GLU A 45 4.24 3.01 -2.36
CA GLU A 45 4.80 4.15 -1.60
C GLU A 45 5.61 3.68 -0.38
N LEU A 46 5.38 2.45 0.10
CA LEU A 46 6.15 1.83 1.17
C LEU A 46 7.48 1.27 0.62
N THR A 47 8.45 2.17 0.39
CA THR A 47 9.80 1.82 -0.09
C THR A 47 10.81 1.59 1.03
N PHE A 48 10.53 2.10 2.22
CA PHE A 48 11.28 1.89 3.45
C PHE A 48 10.29 1.67 4.61
N ASN A 49 10.79 1.29 5.79
CA ASN A 49 9.97 1.14 6.98
C ASN A 49 9.46 2.51 7.48
N CYS A 50 8.39 3.00 6.86
CA CYS A 50 7.77 4.27 7.14
C CYS A 50 6.53 4.05 8.01
N LYS A 51 6.66 4.21 9.33
CA LYS A 51 5.55 4.00 10.28
C LYS A 51 4.28 4.78 9.89
N PRO A 52 4.33 6.07 9.50
CA PRO A 52 3.13 6.79 9.05
C PRO A 52 2.44 6.13 7.84
N VAL A 53 3.19 5.71 6.83
CA VAL A 53 2.64 5.04 5.64
C VAL A 53 2.04 3.68 6.01
N ILE A 54 2.69 2.91 6.89
CA ILE A 54 2.14 1.64 7.40
C ILE A 54 0.81 1.88 8.11
N THR A 55 0.73 2.89 8.98
CA THR A 55 -0.52 3.25 9.67
C THR A 55 -1.62 3.66 8.69
N GLU A 56 -1.29 4.43 7.65
CA GLU A 56 -2.27 4.82 6.63
C GLU A 56 -2.75 3.63 5.80
N LEU A 57 -1.85 2.72 5.41
CA LEU A 57 -2.22 1.48 4.72
C LEU A 57 -3.12 0.59 5.59
N THR A 58 -2.86 0.47 6.89
CA THR A 58 -3.71 -0.33 7.78
C THR A 58 -5.08 0.32 8.02
N ILE A 59 -5.16 1.66 8.04
CA ILE A 59 -6.45 2.38 8.04
C ILE A 59 -7.26 2.02 6.79
N ILE A 60 -6.65 2.09 5.60
CA ILE A 60 -7.33 1.75 4.33
C ILE A 60 -7.79 0.29 4.36
N ALA A 61 -6.91 -0.64 4.75
CA ALA A 61 -7.23 -2.06 4.84
C ALA A 61 -8.40 -2.33 5.80
N GLY A 62 -8.42 -1.67 6.96
CA GLY A 62 -9.51 -1.79 7.93
C GLY A 62 -10.84 -1.26 7.39
N GLN A 63 -10.83 -0.11 6.70
CA GLN A 63 -12.04 0.51 6.13
C GLN A 63 -12.68 -0.33 5.02
N HIS A 64 -11.88 -1.12 4.29
CA HIS A 64 -12.36 -1.93 3.18
C HIS A 64 -12.33 -3.44 3.46
N ALA A 65 -12.13 -3.87 4.71
CA ALA A 65 -12.02 -5.28 5.06
C ALA A 65 -13.25 -6.10 4.62
N ALA A 66 -14.46 -5.59 4.84
CA ALA A 66 -15.70 -6.27 4.46
C ALA A 66 -15.85 -6.47 2.94
N LEU A 67 -15.26 -5.58 2.14
CA LEU A 67 -15.40 -5.58 0.68
C LEU A 67 -14.24 -6.32 -0.02
N ALA A 68 -13.01 -6.17 0.50
CA ALA A 68 -11.80 -6.49 -0.25
C ALA A 68 -10.67 -7.13 0.57
N ALA A 69 -10.92 -7.62 1.81
CA ALA A 69 -9.87 -8.14 2.70
C ALA A 69 -8.94 -9.15 2.02
N ARG A 70 -9.49 -10.13 1.29
CA ARG A 70 -8.68 -11.17 0.63
C ARG A 70 -7.75 -10.58 -0.43
N GLY A 71 -8.28 -9.75 -1.32
CA GLY A 71 -7.47 -9.13 -2.37
C GLY A 71 -6.42 -8.16 -1.82
N ILE A 72 -6.72 -7.45 -0.73
CA ILE A 72 -5.77 -6.62 -0.02
C ILE A 72 -4.62 -7.46 0.57
N ALA A 73 -4.94 -8.59 1.21
CA ALA A 73 -3.94 -9.51 1.74
C ALA A 73 -3.07 -10.10 0.62
N ASP A 74 -3.68 -10.54 -0.48
CA ASP A 74 -2.96 -11.07 -1.64
C ASP A 74 -2.02 -10.01 -2.25
N ALA A 75 -2.44 -8.74 -2.33
CA ALA A 75 -1.58 -7.63 -2.79
C ALA A 75 -0.37 -7.37 -1.87
N VAL A 76 -0.56 -7.45 -0.55
CA VAL A 76 0.56 -7.36 0.42
C VAL A 76 1.52 -8.53 0.23
N CYS A 77 1.00 -9.76 0.14
CA CYS A 77 1.82 -10.96 -0.04
C CYS A 77 2.61 -10.92 -1.36
N ALA A 78 1.97 -10.52 -2.46
CA ALA A 78 2.63 -10.33 -3.74
C ALA A 78 3.78 -9.32 -3.64
N ARG A 79 3.56 -8.18 -2.98
CA ARG A 79 4.60 -7.17 -2.77
C ARG A 79 5.78 -7.69 -1.95
N VAL A 80 5.53 -8.48 -0.90
CA VAL A 80 6.60 -9.13 -0.11
C VAL A 80 7.40 -10.09 -0.98
N ALA A 81 6.72 -10.94 -1.76
CA ALA A 81 7.38 -11.88 -2.66
C ALA A 81 8.24 -11.16 -3.71
N GLU A 82 7.75 -10.08 -4.32
CA GLU A 82 8.51 -9.25 -5.25
C GLU A 82 9.82 -8.73 -4.64
N VAL A 83 9.75 -8.16 -3.43
CA VAL A 83 10.93 -7.61 -2.74
C VAL A 83 11.93 -8.71 -2.40
N VAL A 84 11.46 -9.88 -1.95
CA VAL A 84 12.32 -11.03 -1.65
C VAL A 84 13.00 -11.55 -2.91
N LEU A 85 12.26 -11.70 -4.01
CA LEU A 85 12.81 -12.16 -5.29
C LEU A 85 13.84 -11.18 -5.86
N LEU A 86 13.58 -9.88 -5.79
CA LEU A 86 14.53 -8.85 -6.21
C LEU A 86 15.80 -8.88 -5.36
N LEU A 87 15.68 -9.04 -4.05
CA LEU A 87 16.82 -9.20 -3.16
C LEU A 87 17.65 -10.44 -3.53
N PHE A 88 16.98 -11.55 -3.83
CA PHE A 88 17.63 -12.79 -4.23
C PHE A 88 18.33 -12.69 -5.59
N ALA A 89 17.70 -12.02 -6.56
CA ALA A 89 18.25 -11.79 -7.89
C ALA A 89 19.48 -10.86 -7.88
N LEU A 90 19.52 -9.91 -6.95
CA LEU A 90 20.63 -8.95 -6.81
C LEU A 90 21.81 -9.50 -5.98
N LEU A 91 21.65 -10.66 -5.34
CA LEU A 91 22.70 -11.35 -4.59
C LEU A 91 23.14 -12.62 -5.33
N PRO A 92 24.16 -12.57 -6.20
CA PRO A 92 24.57 -13.69 -7.05
C PRO A 92 25.03 -14.96 -6.30
N GLY A 93 25.10 -14.94 -4.97
CA GLY A 93 25.42 -16.10 -4.12
C GLY A 93 24.25 -16.69 -3.33
N ALA A 94 23.05 -16.08 -3.34
CA ALA A 94 21.95 -16.53 -2.49
C ALA A 94 21.33 -17.86 -2.97
N LEU A 95 21.38 -18.16 -4.28
CA LEU A 95 20.93 -19.45 -4.84
C LEU A 95 21.74 -20.65 -4.35
N LEU A 96 23.00 -20.44 -3.96
CA LEU A 96 23.90 -21.51 -3.49
C LEU A 96 23.61 -21.96 -2.05
N LEU A 97 22.79 -21.25 -1.29
CA LEU A 97 22.42 -21.64 0.08
C LEU A 97 21.18 -22.54 0.14
N PHE A 98 20.51 -22.77 -0.99
CA PHE A 98 19.33 -23.62 -1.11
C PHE A 98 19.56 -24.85 -2.01
N LEU A 99 20.82 -25.12 -2.38
CA LEU A 99 21.32 -26.32 -3.06
C LEU A 99 22.31 -27.03 -2.14
#